data_AF-A0A7J3DBM2-F1
#
_entry.id   AF-A0A7J3DBM2-F1
#
_cell.length_a   1.000
_cell.length_b   1.000
_cell.length_c   1.000
_cell.angle_alpha   90.00
_cell.angle_beta   90.00
_cell.angle_gamma   90.00
#
_symmetry.space_group_name_H-M   'P 1'
#
loop_
_entity.id
_entity.type
_entity.pdbx_description
1 polymer ?
#
loop_
_entity_poly.entity_id
_entity_poly.type
_entity_poly.pdbx_seq_one_letter_code
_entity_poly.pdbx_strand_id
1 'polypeptide(L)'
;MAVINPDRIFQKNVRSESDIMSKKGILVVGHGSKLDYNRNVVSHFAEKLRERFKEFSVTVGFMNINKPTIREGLNQLVAGGVDTVFVVPCFLAHGIHTRDDITSELGIPQGSKGGVVDIDGKKIAIKYCEPIGRDDRIVDILEDRIKERLGKE
;
A
#
# COMPACT_ATOMS: atom_id res chain seq x y z
N MET A 1 38.99 -3.99 -29.34
CA MET A 1 38.15 -5.12 -28.90
C MET A 1 38.20 -5.18 -27.38
N ALA A 2 37.13 -4.77 -26.71
CA ALA A 2 37.03 -4.93 -25.26
C ALA A 2 36.63 -6.38 -24.96
N VAL A 3 37.47 -7.09 -24.21
CA VAL A 3 37.17 -8.44 -23.73
C VAL A 3 36.12 -8.31 -22.63
N ILE A 4 34.88 -8.71 -22.94
CA ILE A 4 33.79 -8.81 -21.96
C ILE A 4 34.14 -9.99 -21.05
N ASN A 5 34.38 -9.71 -19.77
CA ASN A 5 34.60 -10.74 -18.77
C ASN A 5 33.24 -11.42 -18.44
N PRO A 6 33.05 -12.71 -18.76
CA PRO A 6 31.74 -13.37 -18.67
C PRO A 6 31.26 -13.65 -17.24
N ASP A 7 32.09 -13.40 -16.21
CA ASP A 7 31.77 -13.74 -14.82
C ASP A 7 30.96 -12.69 -14.05
N ARG A 8 30.47 -11.62 -14.72
CA ARG A 8 29.72 -10.52 -14.05
C ARG A 8 28.19 -10.62 -14.07
N ILE A 9 27.63 -11.73 -14.56
CA ILE A 9 26.16 -11.89 -14.71
C ILE A 9 25.64 -13.07 -13.87
N PHE A 10 26.11 -13.30 -12.64
CA PHE A 10 25.44 -14.25 -11.72
C PHE A 10 25.68 -13.93 -10.23
N GLN A 11 25.40 -12.69 -9.79
CA GLN A 11 24.97 -12.49 -8.40
C GLN A 11 23.43 -12.55 -8.37
N LYS A 12 22.92 -13.78 -8.39
CA LYS A 12 21.54 -14.06 -7.96
C LYS A 12 21.43 -13.57 -6.51
N ASN A 13 20.56 -12.59 -6.28
CA ASN A 13 20.07 -12.24 -4.95
C ASN A 13 19.42 -13.48 -4.33
N VAL A 14 20.19 -14.24 -3.55
CA VAL A 14 19.66 -15.29 -2.68
C VAL A 14 18.88 -14.56 -1.59
N ARG A 15 17.55 -14.53 -1.72
CA ARG A 15 16.65 -14.11 -0.63
C ARG A 15 16.97 -14.99 0.58
N SER A 16 17.11 -14.39 1.76
CA SER A 16 17.39 -15.14 2.98
C SER A 16 16.25 -16.13 3.28
N GLU A 17 16.51 -17.19 4.02
CA GLU A 17 15.49 -18.18 4.39
C GLU A 17 14.31 -17.53 5.16
N SER A 18 14.59 -16.45 5.90
CA SER A 18 13.56 -15.59 6.51
C SER A 18 12.75 -14.77 5.49
N ASP A 19 13.33 -14.35 4.37
CA ASP A 19 12.61 -13.68 3.28
C ASP A 19 11.70 -14.64 2.50
N ILE A 20 11.98 -15.95 2.57
CA ILE A 20 11.19 -17.03 1.95
C ILE A 20 10.01 -17.42 2.86
N MET A 21 10.16 -17.26 4.18
CA MET A 21 9.13 -17.58 5.19
C MET A 21 8.21 -16.41 5.56
N SER A 22 8.56 -15.18 5.19
CA SER A 22 7.79 -13.98 5.52
C SER A 22 6.48 -13.88 4.72
N LYS A 23 5.33 -13.97 5.41
CA LYS A 23 4.02 -13.73 4.79
C LYS A 23 3.76 -12.24 4.72
N LYS A 24 3.54 -11.74 3.49
CA LYS A 24 3.35 -10.32 3.21
C LYS A 24 1.89 -9.98 2.98
N GLY A 25 1.50 -8.80 3.42
CA GLY A 25 0.19 -8.24 3.18
C GLY A 25 0.23 -6.80 2.70
N ILE A 26 -0.81 -6.37 2.01
CA ILE A 26 -1.03 -4.98 1.58
C ILE A 26 -2.30 -4.49 2.24
N LEU A 27 -2.20 -3.35 2.94
CA LEU A 27 -3.32 -2.61 3.47
C LEU A 27 -3.48 -1.32 2.66
N VAL A 28 -4.51 -1.28 1.81
CA VAL A 28 -4.83 -0.11 1.00
C VAL A 28 -5.71 0.83 1.83
N VAL A 29 -5.21 2.02 2.14
CA VAL A 29 -5.86 2.94 3.08
C VAL A 29 -6.58 4.07 2.36
N GLY A 30 -7.89 4.16 2.58
CA GLY A 30 -8.73 5.27 2.15
C GLY A 30 -9.10 6.21 3.30
N HIS A 31 -9.49 7.45 2.98
CA HIS A 31 -10.08 8.35 3.97
C HIS A 31 -11.44 7.84 4.46
N GLY A 32 -12.23 7.28 3.54
CA GLY A 32 -13.63 6.95 3.76
C GLY A 32 -14.57 8.16 3.67
N SER A 33 -15.83 7.88 3.36
CA SER A 33 -16.86 8.88 3.01
C SER A 33 -18.26 8.32 3.29
N LYS A 34 -19.23 9.22 3.51
CA LYS A 34 -20.65 8.85 3.61
C LYS A 34 -21.20 8.31 2.29
N LEU A 35 -20.74 8.89 1.17
CA LEU A 35 -21.03 8.40 -0.17
C LEU A 35 -19.98 7.34 -0.54
N ASP A 36 -20.41 6.29 -1.23
CA ASP A 36 -19.58 5.11 -1.53
C ASP A 36 -18.44 5.36 -2.54
N TYR A 37 -18.33 6.55 -3.13
CA TYR A 37 -17.31 6.86 -4.13
C TYR A 37 -15.89 6.54 -3.68
N ASN A 38 -15.51 6.96 -2.45
CA ASN A 38 -14.18 6.68 -1.93
C ASN A 38 -13.96 5.17 -1.73
N ARG A 39 -14.93 4.51 -1.08
CA ARG A 39 -14.88 3.07 -0.83
C ARG A 39 -14.75 2.27 -2.13
N ASN A 40 -15.50 2.64 -3.16
CA ASN A 40 -15.50 1.94 -4.44
C ASN A 40 -14.14 2.07 -5.14
N VAL A 41 -13.55 3.27 -5.18
CA VAL A 41 -12.21 3.49 -5.77
C VAL A 41 -11.15 2.70 -5.01
N VAL A 42 -11.12 2.80 -3.68
CA VAL A 42 -10.10 2.13 -2.85
C VAL A 42 -10.23 0.61 -2.93
N SER A 43 -11.47 0.09 -2.92
CA SER A 43 -11.72 -1.35 -3.05
C SER A 43 -11.32 -1.86 -4.43
N HIS A 44 -11.59 -1.10 -5.49
CA HIS A 44 -11.14 -1.42 -6.84
C HIS A 44 -9.61 -1.49 -6.94
N PHE A 45 -8.89 -0.53 -6.34
CA PHE A 45 -7.43 -0.57 -6.30
C PHE A 45 -6.90 -1.78 -5.53
N ALA A 46 -7.51 -2.13 -4.39
CA ALA A 46 -7.14 -3.32 -3.64
C ALA A 46 -7.38 -4.62 -4.45
N GLU A 47 -8.47 -4.70 -5.22
CA GLU A 47 -8.72 -5.81 -6.14
C GLU A 47 -7.63 -5.91 -7.21
N LYS A 48 -7.29 -4.80 -7.87
CA LYS A 48 -6.22 -4.77 -8.88
C LYS A 48 -4.84 -5.08 -8.31
N LEU A 49 -4.56 -4.69 -7.08
CA LEU A 49 -3.34 -5.09 -6.39
C LEU A 49 -3.34 -6.58 -6.06
N ARG A 50 -4.47 -7.15 -5.64
CA ARG A 50 -4.60 -8.60 -5.40
C ARG A 50 -4.35 -9.42 -6.67
N GLU A 51 -4.83 -8.96 -7.82
CA GLU A 51 -4.56 -9.60 -9.11
C GLU A 51 -3.05 -9.59 -9.48
N ARG A 52 -2.34 -8.51 -9.12
CA ARG A 52 -0.93 -8.28 -9.45
C ARG A 52 0.05 -8.91 -8.46
N PHE A 53 -0.31 -8.98 -7.17
CA PHE A 53 0.51 -9.52 -6.09
C PHE A 53 -0.14 -10.78 -5.52
N LYS A 54 -0.17 -11.86 -6.32
CA LYS A 54 -0.89 -13.09 -5.99
C LYS A 54 -0.38 -13.79 -4.73
N GLU A 55 0.88 -13.54 -4.37
CA GLU A 55 1.47 -14.09 -3.15
C GLU A 55 1.17 -13.27 -1.89
N PHE A 56 0.56 -12.09 -1.99
CA PHE A 56 0.29 -11.21 -0.84
C PHE A 56 -1.18 -11.25 -0.44
N SER A 57 -1.46 -11.20 0.86
CA SER A 57 -2.81 -10.95 1.36
C SER A 57 -3.15 -9.47 1.20
N VAL A 58 -4.20 -9.13 0.45
CA VAL A 58 -4.58 -7.72 0.20
C VAL A 58 -5.94 -7.41 0.80
N THR A 59 -6.01 -6.38 1.63
CA THR A 59 -7.27 -5.83 2.19
C THR A 59 -7.27 -4.30 2.15
N VAL A 60 -8.41 -3.72 2.49
CA VAL A 60 -8.59 -2.26 2.62
C VAL A 60 -8.68 -1.86 4.09
N GLY A 61 -8.49 -0.58 4.37
CA GLY A 61 -8.80 0.03 5.67
C GLY A 61 -9.19 1.49 5.47
N PHE A 62 -10.16 1.98 6.24
CA PHE A 62 -10.64 3.36 6.12
C PHE A 62 -10.44 4.14 7.42
N MET A 63 -10.03 5.40 7.31
CA MET A 63 -9.86 6.27 8.48
C MET A 63 -11.19 6.56 9.17
N ASN A 64 -12.23 6.85 8.39
CA ASN A 64 -13.52 7.30 8.90
C ASN A 64 -14.69 6.70 8.11
N ILE A 65 -15.85 6.60 8.77
CA ILE A 65 -17.17 6.27 8.20
C ILE A 65 -17.30 4.84 7.65
N ASN A 66 -16.43 4.44 6.72
CA ASN A 66 -16.50 3.13 6.09
C ASN A 66 -15.78 2.07 6.91
N LYS A 67 -16.12 0.81 6.62
CA LYS A 67 -15.52 -0.39 7.22
C LYS A 67 -14.87 -1.25 6.12
N PRO A 68 -13.82 -2.02 6.46
CA PRO A 68 -13.15 -2.08 7.77
C PRO A 68 -12.33 -0.80 8.09
N THR A 69 -12.11 -0.51 9.37
CA THR A 69 -11.15 0.53 9.79
C THR A 69 -9.71 0.12 9.47
N ILE A 70 -8.74 1.03 9.58
CA ILE A 70 -7.32 0.70 9.36
C ILE A 70 -6.89 -0.37 10.37
N ARG A 71 -7.26 -0.23 11.65
CA ARG A 71 -6.98 -1.27 12.66
C ARG A 71 -7.63 -2.61 12.33
N GLU A 72 -8.89 -2.64 11.91
CA GLU A 72 -9.58 -3.88 11.55
C GLU A 72 -8.93 -4.55 10.33
N GLY A 73 -8.57 -3.80 9.29
CA GLY A 73 -7.85 -4.31 8.13
C GLY A 73 -6.47 -4.86 8.49
N LEU A 74 -5.73 -4.18 9.35
CA LEU A 74 -4.45 -4.67 9.87
C LEU A 74 -4.62 -5.99 10.63
N ASN A 75 -5.60 -6.07 11.52
CA ASN A 75 -5.89 -7.28 12.29
C ASN A 75 -6.30 -8.46 11.39
N GLN A 76 -7.04 -8.22 10.30
CA GLN A 76 -7.38 -9.26 9.31
C GLN A 76 -6.12 -9.87 8.67
N LEU A 77 -5.15 -9.03 8.29
CA LEU A 77 -3.88 -9.50 7.73
C LEU A 77 -3.09 -10.32 8.75
N VAL A 78 -2.98 -9.82 9.98
CA VAL A 78 -2.26 -10.51 11.07
C VAL A 78 -2.90 -11.85 11.44
N ALA A 79 -4.24 -11.92 11.45
CA ALA A 79 -4.98 -13.17 11.64
C ALA A 79 -4.73 -14.17 10.52
N GLY A 80 -4.52 -13.69 9.28
CA GLY A 80 -4.06 -14.50 8.13
C GLY A 80 -2.61 -14.96 8.20
N GLY A 81 -1.88 -14.59 9.25
CA GLY A 81 -0.48 -14.94 9.48
C GLY A 81 0.51 -14.04 8.76
N VAL A 82 0.08 -12.86 8.29
CA VAL A 82 1.00 -11.85 7.74
C VAL A 82 1.89 -11.30 8.85
N ASP A 83 3.20 -11.26 8.59
CA ASP A 83 4.22 -10.69 9.47
C ASP A 83 4.79 -9.36 8.95
N THR A 84 4.57 -9.05 7.67
CA THR A 84 5.03 -7.81 7.05
C THR A 84 3.89 -7.16 6.26
N VAL A 85 3.52 -5.93 6.63
CA VAL A 85 2.41 -5.19 6.01
C VAL A 85 2.92 -3.95 5.29
N PHE A 86 2.65 -3.88 4.00
CA PHE A 86 2.80 -2.67 3.20
C PHE A 86 1.51 -1.85 3.30
N VAL A 87 1.60 -0.68 3.93
CA VAL A 87 0.45 0.21 4.07
C VAL A 87 0.53 1.27 2.98
N VAL A 88 -0.48 1.32 2.11
CA VAL A 88 -0.50 2.19 0.93
C VAL A 88 -1.63 3.22 1.07
N PRO A 89 -1.33 4.49 1.40
CA PRO A 89 -2.34 5.54 1.46
C PRO A 89 -2.82 5.93 0.06
N CYS A 90 -4.09 5.69 -0.26
CA CYS A 90 -4.73 6.15 -1.50
C CYS A 90 -5.12 7.63 -1.41
N PHE A 91 -4.10 8.48 -1.30
CA PHE A 91 -4.20 9.94 -1.24
C PHE A 91 -3.31 10.55 -2.32
N LEU A 92 -3.70 11.71 -2.87
CA LEU A 92 -2.90 12.39 -3.90
C LEU A 92 -1.61 12.99 -3.33
N ALA A 93 -1.65 13.52 -2.12
CA ALA A 93 -0.52 14.19 -1.49
C ALA A 93 -0.51 13.94 0.02
N HIS A 94 0.63 14.25 0.65
CA HIS A 94 0.70 14.27 2.09
C HIS A 94 -0.15 15.39 2.69
N GLY A 95 -0.84 15.04 3.76
CA GLY A 95 -1.46 15.96 4.71
C GLY A 95 -1.37 15.38 6.13
N ILE A 96 -1.99 16.06 7.10
CA ILE A 96 -2.01 15.62 8.51
C ILE A 96 -2.47 14.16 8.62
N HIS A 97 -3.51 13.78 7.87
CA HIS A 97 -4.02 12.41 7.84
C HIS A 97 -2.96 11.36 7.50
N THR A 98 -2.24 11.55 6.40
CA THR A 98 -1.20 10.60 5.95
C THR A 98 0.07 10.66 6.79
N ARG A 99 0.37 11.82 7.39
CA ARG A 99 1.61 11.99 8.13
C ARG A 99 1.46 11.51 9.58
N ASP A 100 0.33 11.81 10.20
CA ASP A 100 0.17 11.71 11.65
C ASP A 100 -0.92 10.70 12.02
N ASP A 101 -2.14 10.85 11.48
CA ASP A 101 -3.30 10.06 11.91
C ASP A 101 -3.17 8.57 11.54
N ILE A 102 -2.87 8.26 10.27
CA ILE A 102 -2.75 6.87 9.80
C ILE A 102 -1.60 6.16 10.54
N THR A 103 -0.44 6.82 10.68
CA THR A 103 0.70 6.25 11.41
C THR A 103 0.37 5.99 12.88
N SER A 104 -0.39 6.90 13.50
CA SER A 104 -0.85 6.73 14.89
C SER A 104 -1.81 5.56 15.02
N GLU A 105 -2.76 5.40 14.10
CA GLU A 105 -3.70 4.27 14.13
C GLU A 105 -3.01 2.91 13.94
N LEU A 106 -1.93 2.88 13.13
CA LEU A 106 -1.09 1.70 12.95
C LEU A 106 -0.22 1.39 14.18
N GLY A 107 0.02 2.36 15.07
CA GLY A 107 0.91 2.24 16.23
C GLY A 107 2.39 2.44 15.91
N ILE A 108 2.71 3.18 14.84
CA ILE A 108 4.09 3.57 14.48
C ILE A 108 4.29 5.08 14.72
N PRO A 109 5.54 5.58 14.86
CA PRO A 109 5.78 7.00 15.07
C PRO A 109 5.21 7.86 13.94
N GLN A 110 4.69 9.04 14.30
CA GLN A 110 4.16 10.00 13.33
C GLN A 110 5.25 10.41 12.32
N GLY A 111 4.87 10.47 11.04
CA GLY A 111 5.75 10.79 9.92
C GLY A 111 6.79 9.72 9.60
N SER A 112 6.76 8.56 10.26
CA SER A 112 7.69 7.48 9.97
C SER A 112 7.36 6.75 8.67
N LYS A 113 8.38 6.10 8.09
CA LYS A 113 8.23 5.23 6.91
C LYS A 113 7.89 3.77 7.29
N GLY A 114 7.54 3.54 8.56
CA GLY A 114 7.29 2.20 9.08
C GLY A 114 7.90 1.98 10.47
N GLY A 115 7.78 0.75 10.94
CA GLY A 115 8.22 0.34 12.26
C GLY A 115 7.88 -1.12 12.53
N VAL A 116 8.09 -1.58 13.75
CA VAL A 116 7.60 -2.88 14.21
C VAL A 116 6.59 -2.63 15.31
N VAL A 117 5.42 -3.25 15.18
CA VAL A 117 4.33 -3.16 16.17
C VAL A 117 4.04 -4.54 16.74
N ASP A 118 3.63 -4.60 18.01
CA ASP A 118 3.15 -5.83 18.63
C ASP A 118 1.62 -5.87 18.52
N ILE A 119 1.10 -6.94 17.92
CA ILE A 119 -0.33 -7.21 17.80
C ILE A 119 -0.57 -8.63 18.30
N ASP A 120 -1.22 -8.75 19.46
CA ASP A 120 -1.51 -10.02 20.13
C ASP A 120 -0.27 -10.92 20.32
N GLY A 121 0.87 -10.32 20.71
CA GLY A 121 2.14 -11.02 20.95
C GLY A 121 2.90 -11.36 19.67
N LYS A 122 2.44 -10.90 18.50
CA LYS A 122 3.13 -11.05 17.22
C LYS A 122 3.80 -9.75 16.81
N LYS A 123 5.08 -9.81 16.46
CA LYS A 123 5.81 -8.69 15.89
C LYS A 123 5.50 -8.54 14.41
N ILE A 124 4.91 -7.41 14.03
CA ILE A 124 4.50 -7.11 12.67
C ILE A 124 5.36 -5.97 12.13
N ALA A 125 6.07 -6.21 11.02
CA ALA A 125 6.83 -5.19 10.33
C ALA A 125 5.89 -4.35 9.45
N ILE A 126 5.72 -3.07 9.80
CA ILE A 126 4.97 -2.11 9.00
C ILE A 126 5.93 -1.39 8.05
N LYS A 127 5.61 -1.40 6.75
CA LYS A 127 6.26 -0.61 5.71
C LYS A 127 5.26 0.42 5.23
N TYR A 128 5.42 1.67 5.65
CA TYR A 128 4.52 2.76 5.29
C TYR A 128 4.95 3.38 3.95
N CYS A 129 4.13 3.21 2.92
CA CYS A 129 4.42 3.70 1.59
C CYS A 129 4.06 5.18 1.44
N GLU A 130 4.67 5.82 0.45
CA GLU A 130 4.30 7.17 0.04
C GLU A 130 2.86 7.18 -0.54
N PRO A 131 2.12 8.29 -0.39
CA PRO A 131 0.89 8.53 -1.16
C PRO A 131 1.19 8.61 -2.66
N ILE A 132 0.15 8.70 -3.48
CA ILE A 132 0.25 8.69 -4.96
C ILE A 132 1.28 9.71 -5.46
N GLY A 133 1.21 10.95 -4.95
CA GLY A 133 2.20 11.98 -5.22
C GLY A 133 2.22 12.46 -6.67
N ARG A 134 3.37 13.00 -7.06
CA ARG A 134 3.64 13.68 -8.35
C ARG A 134 4.05 12.74 -9.48
N ASP A 135 3.44 11.56 -9.56
CA ASP A 135 3.75 10.58 -10.59
C ASP A 135 3.14 10.98 -11.94
N ASP A 136 3.93 10.96 -13.02
CA ASP A 136 3.48 11.40 -14.35
C ASP A 136 2.28 10.57 -14.88
N ARG A 137 2.09 9.33 -14.41
CA ARG A 137 0.90 8.53 -14.75
C ARG A 137 -0.40 9.16 -14.27
N ILE A 138 -0.34 10.02 -13.25
CA ILE A 138 -1.49 10.81 -12.81
C ILE A 138 -1.76 11.94 -13.79
N VAL A 139 -0.72 12.55 -14.37
CA VAL A 139 -0.87 13.56 -15.43
C VAL A 139 -1.58 12.96 -16.63
N ASP A 140 -1.23 11.73 -17.04
CA ASP A 140 -1.90 11.02 -18.12
C ASP A 140 -3.41 10.83 -17.83
N ILE A 141 -3.76 10.41 -16.61
CA ILE A 141 -5.16 10.26 -16.20
C ILE A 141 -5.89 11.61 -16.23
N LEU A 142 -5.25 12.69 -15.77
CA LEU A 142 -5.84 14.03 -15.81
C LEU A 142 -6.06 14.51 -17.25
N GLU A 143 -5.11 14.23 -18.14
CA GLU A 143 -5.24 14.52 -19.57
C GLU A 143 -6.43 13.78 -20.19
N ASP A 144 -6.61 12.49 -19.87
CA ASP A 144 -7.76 11.70 -20.33
C ASP A 144 -9.09 12.32 -19.87
N ARG A 145 -9.19 12.77 -18.62
CA ARG A 145 -10.41 13.45 -18.11
C ARG A 145 -10.73 14.74 -18.85
N ILE A 146 -9.71 15.48 -19.29
CA ILE A 146 -9.89 16.68 -20.11
C ILE A 146 -10.37 16.28 -21.51
N LYS A 147 -9.71 15.31 -22.15
CA LYS A 147 -10.06 14.80 -23.48
C LYS A 147 -11.50 14.29 -23.56
N GLU A 148 -12.00 13.65 -22.49
CA GLU A 148 -13.40 13.20 -22.37
C GLU A 148 -14.44 14.33 -22.52
N ARG A 149 -14.03 15.59 -22.32
CA ARG A 149 -14.89 16.77 -22.40
C ARG A 149 -14.59 17.69 -23.57
N LEU A 150 -13.41 17.58 -24.19
CA LEU A 150 -13.03 18.40 -25.35
C LEU A 150 -13.84 18.10 -26.62
N GLY A 151 -14.54 16.97 -26.70
CA GLY A 151 -15.33 16.54 -27.88
C GLY A 151 -16.81 16.31 -27.61
N LYS A 152 -17.38 16.86 -26.52
CA LYS A 152 -18.82 16.74 -26.20
C LYS A 152 -19.44 18.13 -26.24
N GLU A 153 -20.09 18.47 -27.36
CA GLU A 153 -21.06 19.56 -27.46
C GLU A 153 -22.35 19.24 -26.68
#